data_AF-A0AAV9VKL1-F1
#
_entry.id   AF-A0AAV9VKL1-F1
#
_cell.length_a   1.000
_cell.length_b   1.000
_cell.length_c   1.000
_cell.angle_alpha   90.00
_cell.angle_beta   90.00
_cell.angle_gamma   90.00
#
_symmetry.space_group_name_H-M   'P 1'
#
loop_
_entity.id
_entity.type
_entity.pdbx_description
1 polymer ?
#
loop_
_entity_poly.entity_id
_entity_poly.type
_entity_poly.pdbx_seq_one_letter_code
_entity_poly.pdbx_strand_id
1 'polypeptide(L)'
;MKATFIIALFVAAAAAAPAGEQPPADLKLCGGNTGKTCPSGEICVGEAEIKGGNGVCVPDNFENQCANALGSVCPQDGDFCVADPRNADCPPRVMDCGNGLCIRDAWARYVGLKN
;
A
#
# COMPACT_ATOMS: atom_id res chain seq x y z
N MET A 1 48.51 21.78 -36.45
CA MET A 1 47.90 20.44 -36.62
C MET A 1 47.03 20.16 -35.40
N LYS A 2 45.82 19.64 -35.63
CA LYS A 2 44.76 19.37 -34.65
C LYS A 2 45.03 18.04 -33.93
N ALA A 3 44.81 17.96 -32.63
CA ALA A 3 44.49 16.71 -31.91
C ALA A 3 43.94 17.08 -30.50
N THR A 4 42.66 17.41 -30.39
CA THR A 4 41.55 16.49 -30.06
C THR A 4 41.59 16.04 -28.59
N PHE A 5 41.00 16.87 -27.73
CA PHE A 5 40.57 16.49 -26.38
C PHE A 5 39.41 15.50 -26.50
N ILE A 6 39.58 14.28 -25.99
CA ILE A 6 38.48 13.31 -25.83
C ILE A 6 37.86 13.56 -24.47
N ILE A 7 36.75 14.31 -24.45
CA ILE A 7 35.88 14.42 -23.29
C ILE A 7 35.00 13.17 -23.28
N ALA A 8 35.31 12.23 -22.38
CA ALA A 8 34.45 11.09 -22.10
C ALA A 8 33.15 11.61 -21.45
N LEU A 9 32.11 11.76 -22.27
CA LEU A 9 30.75 12.01 -21.82
C LEU A 9 30.22 10.73 -21.18
N PHE A 10 30.29 10.66 -19.85
CA PHE A 10 29.48 9.72 -19.09
C PHE A 10 28.02 10.17 -19.20
N VAL A 11 27.28 9.57 -20.14
CA VAL A 11 25.83 9.67 -20.21
C VAL A 11 25.29 8.92 -18.99
N ALA A 12 25.02 9.66 -17.91
CA ALA A 12 24.23 9.14 -16.81
C ALA A 12 22.84 8.85 -17.35
N ALA A 13 22.57 7.59 -17.65
CA ALA A 13 21.22 7.10 -17.83
C ALA A 13 20.52 7.23 -16.46
N ALA A 14 19.93 8.40 -16.20
CA ALA A 14 18.85 8.50 -15.26
C ALA A 14 17.77 7.57 -15.82
N ALA A 15 17.69 6.36 -15.27
CA ALA A 15 16.61 5.45 -15.52
C ALA A 15 15.33 6.24 -15.24
N ALA A 16 14.64 6.64 -16.31
CA ALA A 16 13.30 7.18 -16.20
C ALA A 16 12.49 6.07 -15.54
N ALA A 17 12.26 6.21 -14.22
CA ALA A 17 11.24 5.44 -13.55
C ALA A 17 9.97 5.62 -14.40
N PRO A 18 9.26 4.53 -14.76
CA PRO A 18 8.06 4.65 -15.57
C PRO A 18 7.19 5.73 -14.92
N ALA A 19 6.69 6.65 -15.74
CA ALA A 19 5.82 7.74 -15.29
C ALA A 19 4.68 7.13 -14.48
N GLY A 20 4.91 7.06 -13.17
CA GLY A 20 4.06 6.34 -12.25
C GLY A 20 2.79 7.16 -12.16
N GLU A 21 1.66 6.46 -12.25
CA GLU A 21 0.37 6.97 -11.81
C GLU A 21 0.58 7.88 -10.60
N GLN A 22 0.09 9.12 -10.60
CA GLN A 22 0.28 9.98 -9.43
C GLN A 22 -0.45 9.32 -8.23
N PRO A 23 0.15 9.34 -7.02
CA PRO A 23 -0.54 8.82 -5.85
C PRO A 23 -1.87 9.54 -5.68
N PRO A 24 -2.96 8.83 -5.37
CA PRO A 24 -4.22 9.45 -4.98
C PRO A 24 -3.97 10.49 -3.89
N ALA A 25 -4.63 11.64 -3.98
CA ALA A 25 -4.27 12.87 -3.24
C ALA A 25 -4.24 12.73 -1.71
N ASP A 26 -4.95 11.75 -1.17
CA ASP A 26 -5.09 11.44 0.25
C ASP A 26 -4.46 10.10 0.64
N LEU A 27 -3.74 9.44 -0.27
CA LEU A 27 -3.01 8.22 0.04
C LEU A 27 -1.78 8.55 0.89
N LYS A 28 -1.72 7.96 2.08
CA LYS A 28 -0.55 8.00 2.95
C LYS A 28 0.02 6.60 3.08
N LEU A 29 1.29 6.44 2.72
CA LEU A 29 2.01 5.17 2.89
C LEU A 29 2.72 5.13 4.24
N CYS A 30 2.79 3.94 4.82
CA CYS A 30 3.51 3.62 6.04
C CYS A 30 4.30 2.32 5.88
N GLY A 31 5.10 1.98 6.89
CA GLY A 31 5.76 0.68 6.95
C GLY A 31 6.85 0.45 5.92
N GLY A 32 7.37 -0.77 5.92
CA GLY A 32 8.25 -1.32 4.88
C GLY A 32 9.37 -0.40 4.44
N ASN A 33 9.57 -0.34 3.12
CA ASN A 33 10.62 0.45 2.47
C ASN A 33 10.39 1.96 2.57
N THR A 34 9.20 2.42 2.96
CA THR A 34 8.98 3.86 3.19
C THR A 34 9.58 4.32 4.52
N GLY A 35 9.67 3.43 5.51
CA GLY A 35 10.10 3.75 6.88
C GLY A 35 9.19 4.77 7.58
N LYS A 36 8.00 5.05 7.03
CA LYS A 36 7.05 6.04 7.55
C LYS A 36 6.10 5.42 8.54
N THR A 37 5.67 6.20 9.51
CA THR A 37 4.62 5.83 10.47
C THR A 37 3.34 6.61 10.17
N CYS A 38 2.19 6.04 10.53
CA CYS A 38 0.94 6.77 10.43
C CYS A 38 0.84 7.88 11.49
N PRO A 39 0.18 9.01 11.16
CA PRO A 39 -0.22 10.02 12.13
C PRO A 39 -1.02 9.45 13.30
N SER A 40 -1.09 10.20 14.40
CA SER A 40 -1.95 9.83 15.53
C SER A 40 -3.42 9.73 15.11
N GLY A 41 -4.10 8.66 15.54
CA GLY A 41 -5.48 8.35 15.14
C GLY A 41 -5.60 7.63 13.79
N GLU A 42 -4.49 7.20 13.19
CA GLU A 42 -4.46 6.34 12.00
C GLU A 42 -3.68 5.04 12.30
N ILE A 43 -4.05 3.96 11.62
CA ILE A 43 -3.41 2.65 11.69
C ILE A 43 -2.80 2.29 10.33
N CYS A 44 -1.70 1.54 10.35
CA CYS A 44 -1.03 1.07 9.14
C CYS A 44 -1.59 -0.29 8.73
N VAL A 45 -2.24 -0.39 7.57
CA VAL A 45 -2.91 -1.61 7.10
C VAL A 45 -2.29 -2.11 5.79
N GLY A 46 -2.37 -3.42 5.55
CA GLY A 46 -1.89 -4.01 4.30
C GLY A 46 -0.39 -4.29 4.22
N GLU A 47 0.37 -4.13 5.32
CA GLU A 47 1.83 -4.39 5.34
C GLU A 47 2.20 -5.82 4.96
N ALA A 48 1.30 -6.79 5.21
CA ALA A 48 1.52 -8.19 4.83
C ALA A 48 1.22 -8.46 3.35
N GLU A 49 0.31 -7.68 2.75
CA GLU A 49 -0.20 -7.89 1.39
C GLU A 49 0.52 -7.05 0.33
N ILE A 50 0.96 -5.85 0.68
CA ILE A 50 1.58 -4.91 -0.25
C ILE A 50 3.07 -5.19 -0.36
N LYS A 51 3.58 -5.24 -1.60
CA LYS A 51 5.00 -5.51 -1.86
C LYS A 51 5.92 -4.52 -1.16
N GLY A 52 7.00 -5.05 -0.59
CA GLY A 52 8.01 -4.27 0.15
C GLY A 52 7.65 -3.97 1.60
N GLY A 53 6.62 -4.64 2.13
CA GLY A 53 6.16 -4.47 3.51
C GLY A 53 5.49 -3.12 3.77
N ASN A 54 5.09 -2.42 2.71
CA ASN A 54 4.47 -1.10 2.85
C ASN A 54 3.02 -1.26 3.30
N GLY A 55 2.48 -0.31 4.04
CA GLY A 55 1.06 -0.23 4.36
C GLY A 55 0.45 1.07 3.86
N VAL A 56 -0.85 1.18 4.06
CA VAL A 56 -1.62 2.42 3.87
C VAL A 56 -2.12 2.89 5.22
N CYS A 57 -2.00 4.19 5.50
CA CYS A 57 -2.60 4.75 6.70
C CYS A 57 -4.09 4.98 6.47
N VAL A 58 -4.89 4.38 7.35
CA VAL A 58 -6.34 4.59 7.41
C VAL A 58 -6.71 5.09 8.80
N PRO A 59 -7.78 5.87 8.96
CA PRO A 59 -8.27 6.27 10.28
C PRO A 59 -8.46 5.06 11.19
N ASP A 60 -8.13 5.17 12.48
CA ASP A 60 -8.35 4.08 13.44
C ASP A 60 -9.86 3.84 13.65
N ASN A 61 -10.71 4.85 13.52
CA ASN A 61 -12.15 4.64 13.55
C ASN A 61 -12.75 4.15 12.22
N PHE A 62 -11.94 3.59 11.32
CA PHE A 62 -12.43 3.14 10.02
C PHE A 62 -13.28 1.86 10.17
N GLU A 63 -14.58 2.01 9.95
CA GLU A 63 -15.60 0.96 10.21
C GLU A 63 -15.89 0.07 9.00
N ASN A 64 -15.31 0.37 7.83
CA ASN A 64 -15.55 -0.41 6.62
C ASN A 64 -14.75 -1.73 6.66
N GLN A 65 -15.25 -2.67 7.45
CA GLN A 65 -14.69 -3.99 7.66
C GLN A 65 -15.15 -4.98 6.59
N CYS A 66 -14.32 -5.97 6.30
CA CYS A 66 -14.62 -7.07 5.39
C CYS A 66 -14.13 -8.37 6.00
N ALA A 67 -14.87 -9.48 5.90
CA ALA A 67 -14.41 -10.77 6.39
C ALA A 67 -13.39 -11.42 5.43
N ASN A 68 -12.14 -10.95 5.50
CA ASN A 68 -10.99 -11.38 4.67
C ASN A 68 -10.80 -12.91 4.69
N ALA A 69 -10.94 -13.53 5.87
CA ALA A 69 -10.78 -14.98 6.05
C ALA A 69 -11.80 -15.85 5.27
N LEU A 70 -12.93 -15.27 4.86
CA LEU A 70 -13.97 -15.96 4.09
C LEU A 70 -13.96 -15.57 2.60
N GLY A 71 -12.97 -14.79 2.16
CA GLY A 71 -12.95 -14.22 0.81
C GLY A 71 -14.02 -13.15 0.58
N SER A 72 -14.48 -12.50 1.66
CA SER A 72 -15.57 -11.53 1.58
C SER A 72 -15.15 -10.28 0.80
N VAL A 73 -16.07 -9.85 -0.06
CA VAL A 73 -15.94 -8.64 -0.88
C VAL A 73 -16.29 -7.42 -0.02
N CYS A 74 -15.59 -6.32 -0.27
CA CYS A 74 -15.97 -5.04 0.30
C CYS A 74 -17.39 -4.64 -0.15
N PRO A 75 -18.18 -3.97 0.70
CA PRO A 75 -19.55 -3.58 0.34
C PRO A 75 -19.58 -2.57 -0.82
N GLN A 76 -18.51 -1.80 -0.99
CA GLN A 76 -18.31 -0.92 -2.14
C GLN A 76 -17.64 -1.71 -3.28
N ASP A 77 -18.24 -1.62 -4.46
CA ASP A 77 -17.73 -2.31 -5.64
C ASP A 77 -16.34 -1.78 -6.01
N GLY A 78 -15.41 -2.71 -6.22
CA GLY A 78 -14.03 -2.43 -6.58
C GLY A 78 -13.06 -2.20 -5.41
N ASP A 79 -13.53 -1.95 -4.19
CA ASP A 79 -12.65 -1.83 -3.02
C ASP A 79 -11.98 -3.15 -2.67
N PHE A 80 -10.80 -3.09 -2.04
CA PHE A 80 -9.97 -4.24 -1.74
C PHE A 80 -9.90 -4.51 -0.24
N CYS A 81 -10.08 -5.76 0.15
CA CYS A 81 -10.02 -6.18 1.55
C CYS A 81 -8.57 -6.50 1.95
N VAL A 82 -7.99 -5.75 2.89
CA VAL A 82 -6.66 -6.01 3.48
C VAL A 82 -6.78 -6.43 4.94
N ALA A 83 -5.80 -7.11 5.51
CA ALA A 83 -5.80 -7.47 6.92
C ALA A 83 -5.86 -6.23 7.83
N ASP A 84 -6.69 -6.31 8.86
CA ASP A 84 -6.74 -5.34 9.93
C ASP A 84 -5.76 -5.76 11.04
N PRO A 85 -4.68 -4.99 11.29
CA PRO A 85 -3.69 -5.33 12.31
C PRO A 85 -4.27 -5.32 13.73
N ARG A 86 -5.42 -4.66 13.96
CA ARG A 86 -6.10 -4.65 15.26
C ARG A 86 -6.70 -6.01 15.61
N ASN A 87 -6.93 -6.84 14.59
CA ASN A 87 -7.51 -8.17 14.73
C ASN A 87 -6.43 -9.27 14.76
N ALA A 88 -5.17 -8.93 15.06
CA ALA A 88 -4.10 -9.92 15.20
C ALA A 88 -4.34 -10.90 16.37
N ASP A 89 -5.10 -10.50 17.40
CA ASP A 89 -5.38 -11.27 18.61
C ASP A 89 -6.67 -12.11 18.52
N CYS A 90 -6.87 -12.82 17.42
CA CYS A 90 -8.04 -13.67 17.28
C CYS A 90 -7.97 -14.93 18.13
N PRO A 91 -8.89 -15.13 19.10
CA PRO A 91 -8.94 -16.35 19.87
C PRO A 91 -9.25 -17.54 18.94
N PRO A 92 -8.69 -18.73 19.20
CA PRO A 92 -9.05 -19.92 18.45
C PRO A 92 -10.57 -20.15 18.48
N ARG A 93 -11.17 -20.48 17.33
CA ARG A 93 -12.62 -20.81 17.14
C ARG A 93 -13.59 -19.62 17.12
N VAL A 94 -13.13 -18.39 16.93
CA VAL A 94 -14.00 -17.23 16.66
C VAL A 94 -14.18 -17.06 15.15
N MET A 95 -15.41 -17.20 14.64
CA MET A 95 -15.70 -17.15 13.20
C MET A 95 -15.62 -15.73 12.60
N ASP A 96 -15.90 -14.69 13.39
CA ASP A 96 -15.95 -13.28 12.94
C ASP A 96 -14.65 -12.51 13.17
N CYS A 97 -13.56 -13.21 13.49
CA CYS A 97 -12.31 -12.55 13.83
C CYS A 97 -11.43 -12.25 12.60
N GLY A 98 -11.81 -12.74 11.43
CA GLY A 98 -11.12 -12.49 10.16
C GLY A 98 -11.50 -11.16 9.49
N ASN A 99 -11.77 -10.10 10.25
CA ASN A 99 -12.21 -8.83 9.67
C ASN A 99 -10.99 -8.02 9.21
N GLY A 100 -10.78 -8.01 7.90
CA GLY A 100 -9.96 -7.02 7.22
C GLY A 100 -10.65 -5.66 7.12
N LEU A 101 -9.96 -4.71 6.50
CA LEU A 101 -10.45 -3.37 6.19
C LEU A 101 -10.52 -3.17 4.68
N CYS A 102 -11.56 -2.49 4.24
CA CYS A 102 -11.76 -2.14 2.84
C CYS A 102 -11.02 -0.87 2.48
N ILE A 103 -9.93 -1.00 1.73
CA ILE A 103 -9.25 0.14 1.15
C ILE A 103 -9.83 0.46 -0.23
N ARG A 104 -9.83 1.75 -0.56
CA ARG A 104 -10.42 2.25 -1.80
C ARG A 104 -9.71 1.67 -3.03
N ASP A 105 -10.47 1.36 -4.09
CA ASP A 105 -9.96 0.81 -5.35
C ASP A 105 -8.73 1.55 -5.89
N ALA A 106 -8.77 2.89 -5.93
CA ALA A 106 -7.64 3.71 -6.40
C ALA A 106 -6.37 3.53 -5.58
N TRP A 107 -6.51 3.33 -4.26
CA TRP A 107 -5.36 3.04 -3.39
C TRP A 107 -4.83 1.64 -3.68
N ALA A 108 -5.72 0.63 -3.73
CA ALA A 108 -5.36 -0.75 -4.01
C ALA A 108 -4.63 -0.91 -5.35
N ARG A 109 -5.07 -0.21 -6.40
CA ARG A 109 -4.38 -0.17 -7.70
C ARG A 109 -3.01 0.47 -7.61
N TYR A 110 -2.90 1.64 -6.97
CA TYR A 110 -1.63 2.36 -6.83
C TYR A 110 -0.58 1.53 -6.07
N VAL A 111 -0.99 0.81 -5.02
CA VAL A 111 -0.08 -0.04 -4.23
C VAL A 111 0.10 -1.44 -4.83
N GLY A 112 -0.51 -1.73 -5.99
CA GLY A 112 -0.33 -2.98 -6.73
C GLY A 112 -1.03 -4.20 -6.12
N LEU A 113 -2.05 -4.00 -5.29
CA LEU A 113 -2.95 -5.06 -4.80
C LEU A 113 -3.98 -5.47 -5.84
N LYS A 114 -4.25 -4.58 -6.80
CA LYS A 114 -5.22 -4.79 -7.88
C LYS A 114 -4.67 -4.23 -9.19
N ASN A 115 -5.03 -4.88 -10.31
CA ASN A 115 -4.67 -4.45 -11.66
C ASN A 115 -5.82 -3.68 -12.32
#